data_AF-A0A3D8IWN3-F1
#
_entry.id   AF-A0A3D8IWN3-F1
#
_cell.length_a   1.000
_cell.length_b   1.000
_cell.length_c   1.000
_cell.angle_alpha   90.00
_cell.angle_beta   90.00
_cell.angle_gamma   90.00
#
_symmetry.space_group_name_H-M   'P 1'
#
loop_
_entity.id
_entity.type
_entity.pdbx_description
1 polymer ?
#
loop_
_entity_poly.entity_id
_entity_poly.type
_entity_poly.pdbx_seq_one_letter_code
_entity_poly.pdbx_strand_id
1 'polypeptide(L)'
;MDTFILNTLERLEASNLAQKHYQGKIIWAEMTNTPCFVYESQGFYINQTCYFIPRDDMYLCAVLNSKLIYFYMRQIASGLGDGAFRWIKQFIEKLPVIEKNATNEAKIKEIKALATQIIALQQENKDIHRLESKLDSMIYQLYNLNQDEIALIESAFNSAGGGA
;
A
#
# COMPACT_ATOMS: atom_id res chain seq x y z
N MET A 1 -34.86 15.07 28.50
CA MET A 1 -33.86 14.53 27.56
C MET A 1 -33.13 13.44 28.32
N ASP A 2 -33.18 12.19 27.86
CA ASP A 2 -32.73 11.01 28.61
C ASP A 2 -31.29 11.13 29.08
N THR A 3 -31.03 10.92 30.38
CA THR A 3 -29.70 10.98 31.00
C THR A 3 -28.72 10.00 30.35
N PHE A 4 -29.23 8.92 29.74
CA PHE A 4 -28.45 7.98 28.95
C PHE A 4 -27.89 8.59 27.65
N ILE A 5 -28.69 9.43 26.98
CA ILE A 5 -28.27 10.12 25.74
C ILE A 5 -27.22 11.17 26.07
N LEU A 6 -27.44 11.98 27.10
CA LEU A 6 -26.47 12.98 27.57
C LEU A 6 -25.14 12.34 27.97
N ASN A 7 -25.16 11.26 28.76
CA ASN A 7 -23.94 10.54 29.14
C ASN A 7 -23.24 9.87 27.94
N THR A 8 -23.99 9.47 26.91
CA THR A 8 -23.40 8.90 25.68
C THR A 8 -22.74 9.99 24.83
N LEU A 9 -23.39 11.15 24.70
CA LEU A 9 -22.85 12.31 23.98
C LEU A 9 -21.63 12.88 24.69
N GLU A 10 -21.68 13.04 26.02
CA GLU A 10 -20.52 13.46 26.83
C GLU A 10 -19.35 12.48 26.71
N ARG A 11 -19.61 11.16 26.64
CA ARG A 11 -18.57 10.16 26.41
C ARG A 11 -17.98 10.23 25.00
N LEU A 12 -18.79 10.51 23.98
CA LEU A 12 -18.30 10.71 22.61
C LEU A 12 -17.46 11.99 22.50
N GLU A 13 -17.89 13.07 23.13
CA GLU A 13 -17.15 14.34 23.19
C GLU A 13 -15.86 14.20 24.01
N ALA A 14 -15.91 13.57 25.18
CA ALA A 14 -14.77 13.34 26.06
C ALA A 14 -13.79 12.28 25.54
N SER A 15 -14.24 11.39 24.64
CA SER A 15 -13.35 10.40 24.00
C SER A 15 -12.28 11.04 23.13
N ASN A 16 -12.35 12.35 22.89
CA ASN A 16 -11.44 13.02 21.98
C ASN A 16 -11.39 12.28 20.63
N LEU A 17 -12.56 11.77 20.19
CA LEU A 17 -12.92 11.56 18.78
C LEU A 17 -12.88 12.89 18.00
N ALA A 18 -12.24 13.94 18.54
CA ALA A 18 -11.62 15.02 17.82
C ALA A 18 -10.87 14.41 16.62
N GLN A 19 -11.57 14.36 15.50
CA GLN A 19 -11.17 14.83 14.18
C GLN A 19 -9.65 15.03 14.04
N LYS A 20 -8.87 14.00 14.30
CA LYS A 20 -7.51 13.93 13.79
C LYS A 20 -7.70 13.61 12.32
N HIS A 21 -7.87 14.66 11.54
CA HIS A 21 -7.69 14.61 10.10
C HIS A 21 -6.24 14.23 9.87
N TYR A 22 -6.01 12.92 9.75
CA TYR A 22 -4.71 12.39 9.34
C TYR A 22 -4.54 12.76 7.87
N GLN A 23 -3.84 13.86 7.64
CA GLN A 23 -3.28 14.22 6.35
C GLN A 23 -1.95 13.48 6.18
N GLY A 24 -1.70 12.96 4.98
CA GLY A 24 -0.52 12.12 4.73
C GLY A 24 -0.70 10.74 5.34
N LYS A 25 -1.48 9.91 4.67
CA LYS A 25 -1.70 8.52 5.04
C LYS A 25 -1.70 7.59 3.83
N ILE A 26 -1.45 6.32 4.08
CA ILE A 26 -1.55 5.26 3.07
C ILE A 26 -2.78 4.42 3.43
N ILE A 27 -3.73 4.31 2.52
CA ILE A 27 -5.02 3.63 2.71
C ILE A 27 -5.04 2.38 1.84
N TRP A 28 -5.69 1.31 2.29
CA TRP A 28 -6.00 0.16 1.42
C TRP A 28 -7.31 -0.51 1.84
N ALA A 29 -7.93 -1.23 0.91
CA ALA A 29 -9.12 -2.04 1.17
C ALA A 29 -8.73 -3.43 1.69
N GLU A 30 -9.55 -4.01 2.58
CA GLU A 30 -9.25 -5.31 3.18
C GLU A 30 -9.24 -6.46 2.17
N MET A 31 -10.19 -6.49 1.24
CA MET A 31 -10.44 -7.64 0.37
C MET A 31 -10.23 -7.25 -1.09
N THR A 32 -9.05 -7.55 -1.62
CA THR A 32 -8.69 -7.28 -3.02
C THR A 32 -7.83 -8.39 -3.61
N ASN A 33 -7.92 -8.55 -4.93
CA ASN A 33 -7.13 -9.53 -5.69
C ASN A 33 -5.71 -9.01 -5.97
N THR A 34 -5.50 -7.70 -5.91
CA THR A 34 -4.22 -7.02 -6.13
C THR A 34 -3.93 -6.02 -5.00
N PRO A 35 -2.67 -5.57 -4.82
CA PRO A 35 -2.38 -4.49 -3.90
C PRO A 35 -3.15 -3.23 -4.31
N CYS A 36 -3.74 -2.54 -3.33
CA CYS A 36 -4.55 -1.35 -3.56
C CYS A 36 -4.18 -0.22 -2.59
N PHE A 37 -2.88 -0.01 -2.39
CA PHE A 37 -2.41 1.02 -1.46
C PHE A 37 -2.43 2.39 -2.13
N VAL A 38 -3.16 3.33 -1.53
CA VAL A 38 -3.36 4.68 -2.04
C VAL A 38 -2.76 5.69 -1.07
N TYR A 39 -1.89 6.55 -1.58
CA TYR A 39 -1.42 7.72 -0.84
C TYR A 39 -2.50 8.81 -0.83
N GLU A 40 -2.88 9.27 0.36
CA GLU A 40 -3.95 10.23 0.59
C GLU A 40 -3.43 11.39 1.45
N SER A 41 -3.52 12.61 0.91
CA SER A 41 -2.97 13.83 1.52
C SER A 41 -4.01 14.87 1.93
N GLN A 42 -5.25 14.73 1.46
CA GLN A 42 -6.33 15.71 1.62
C GLN A 42 -7.15 15.51 2.91
N GLY A 43 -6.92 14.42 3.64
CA GLY A 43 -7.62 14.12 4.89
C GLY A 43 -8.95 13.40 4.69
N PHE A 44 -9.15 12.68 3.59
CA PHE A 44 -10.39 11.94 3.34
C PHE A 44 -10.69 10.90 4.44
N TYR A 45 -11.98 10.70 4.71
CA TYR A 45 -12.48 9.60 5.54
C TYR A 45 -12.43 8.29 4.75
N ILE A 46 -12.34 7.18 5.48
CA ILE A 46 -12.31 5.84 4.91
C ILE A 46 -13.47 5.00 5.43
N ASN A 47 -13.92 4.05 4.61
CA ASN A 47 -14.93 3.09 5.03
C ASN A 47 -14.38 2.12 6.10
N GLN A 48 -15.25 1.49 6.88
CA GLN A 48 -14.92 0.50 7.90
C GLN A 48 -14.10 -0.67 7.35
N THR A 49 -14.30 -1.05 6.09
CA THR A 49 -13.58 -2.15 5.42
C THR A 49 -12.25 -1.72 4.81
N CYS A 50 -11.75 -0.54 5.17
CA CYS A 50 -10.44 -0.02 4.78
C CYS A 50 -9.56 0.17 6.01
N TYR A 51 -8.26 -0.02 5.83
CA TYR A 51 -7.24 0.27 6.82
C TYR A 51 -6.38 1.43 6.36
N PHE A 52 -5.59 2.00 7.28
CA PHE A 52 -4.61 3.01 6.93
C PHE A 52 -3.36 2.97 7.82
N ILE A 53 -2.26 3.47 7.26
CA ILE A 53 -1.01 3.78 7.96
C ILE A 53 -0.90 5.30 8.00
N PRO A 54 -0.85 5.96 9.18
CA PRO A 54 -0.72 7.41 9.30
C PRO A 54 0.73 7.86 9.08
N ARG A 55 1.27 7.60 7.89
CA ARG A 55 2.61 8.03 7.46
C ARG A 55 2.53 8.74 6.12
N ASP A 56 3.10 9.94 6.05
CA ASP A 56 3.39 10.64 4.79
C ASP A 56 4.63 10.01 4.14
N ASP A 57 4.43 8.85 3.53
CA ASP A 57 5.52 8.07 2.94
C ASP A 57 5.13 7.46 1.59
N MET A 58 5.33 8.25 0.55
CA MET A 58 5.16 7.79 -0.83
C MET A 58 6.13 6.67 -1.21
N TYR A 59 7.30 6.55 -0.58
CA TYR A 59 8.20 5.43 -0.84
C TYR A 59 7.59 4.12 -0.32
N LEU A 60 7.09 4.12 0.92
CA LEU A 60 6.37 2.98 1.46
C LEU A 60 5.16 2.62 0.59
N CYS A 61 4.40 3.62 0.14
CA CYS A 61 3.26 3.40 -0.78
C CYS A 61 3.71 2.72 -2.09
N ALA A 62 4.85 3.13 -2.65
CA ALA A 62 5.41 2.53 -3.85
C ALA A 62 5.84 1.07 -3.63
N VAL A 63 6.53 0.80 -2.52
CA VAL A 63 6.96 -0.56 -2.16
C VAL A 63 5.76 -1.48 -1.95
N LEU A 64 4.73 -1.04 -1.23
CA LEU A 64 3.53 -1.85 -0.94
C LEU A 64 2.74 -2.23 -2.20
N ASN A 65 2.83 -1.44 -3.28
CA ASN A 65 2.20 -1.76 -4.57
C ASN A 65 3.10 -2.54 -5.53
N SER A 66 4.33 -2.87 -5.15
CA SER A 66 5.26 -3.59 -6.02
C SER A 66 4.88 -5.06 -6.22
N LYS A 67 5.33 -5.62 -7.34
CA LYS A 67 5.23 -7.06 -7.61
C LYS A 67 5.89 -7.92 -6.53
N LEU A 68 7.00 -7.45 -5.97
CA LEU A 68 7.70 -8.14 -4.88
C LEU A 68 6.78 -8.30 -3.65
N ILE A 69 6.15 -7.21 -3.20
CA ILE A 69 5.28 -7.25 -2.03
C ILE A 69 4.04 -8.09 -2.31
N TYR A 70 3.44 -7.97 -3.49
CA TYR A 70 2.32 -8.84 -3.86
C TYR A 70 2.72 -10.31 -3.85
N PHE A 71 3.85 -10.66 -4.47
CA PHE A 71 4.37 -12.03 -4.48
C PHE A 71 4.58 -12.55 -3.06
N TYR A 72 5.17 -11.75 -2.16
CA TYR A 72 5.37 -12.12 -0.76
C TYR A 72 4.04 -12.29 -0.01
N MET A 73 3.10 -11.37 -0.19
CA MET A 73 1.76 -11.42 0.43
C MET A 73 1.06 -12.74 0.07
N ARG A 74 1.15 -13.19 -1.18
CA ARG A 74 0.58 -14.47 -1.63
C ARG A 74 1.10 -15.70 -0.87
N GLN A 75 2.31 -15.62 -0.29
CA GLN A 75 2.90 -16.72 0.47
C GLN A 75 2.42 -16.76 1.93
N ILE A 76 2.05 -15.60 2.49
CA ILE A 76 1.74 -15.48 3.92
C ILE A 76 0.25 -15.30 4.20
N ALA A 77 -0.51 -14.78 3.24
CA ALA A 77 -1.92 -14.46 3.40
C ALA A 77 -2.80 -15.70 3.16
N SER A 78 -3.83 -15.86 4.00
CA SER A 78 -4.89 -16.83 3.74
C SER A 78 -5.75 -16.34 2.57
N GLY A 79 -5.84 -17.12 1.50
CA GLY A 79 -6.74 -16.86 0.38
C GLY A 79 -8.21 -16.95 0.80
N LEU A 80 -9.07 -16.17 0.15
CA LEU A 80 -10.52 -16.15 0.36
C LEU A 80 -11.30 -16.97 -0.69
N GLY A 81 -10.62 -17.63 -1.62
CA GLY A 81 -11.22 -18.14 -2.87
C GLY A 81 -11.09 -17.13 -4.00
N ASP A 82 -11.16 -17.59 -5.26
CA ASP A 82 -11.06 -16.77 -6.50
C ASP A 82 -9.86 -15.81 -6.59
N GLY A 83 -8.75 -16.13 -5.90
CA GLY A 83 -7.52 -15.33 -5.94
C GLY A 83 -7.56 -14.05 -5.09
N ALA A 84 -8.62 -13.81 -4.31
CA ALA A 84 -8.69 -12.69 -3.38
C ALA A 84 -7.92 -12.96 -2.08
N PHE A 85 -7.27 -11.92 -1.56
CA PHE A 85 -6.55 -11.97 -0.27
C PHE A 85 -7.19 -11.04 0.75
N ARG A 86 -7.08 -11.40 2.04
CA ARG A 86 -7.30 -10.45 3.13
C ARG A 86 -6.03 -9.70 3.45
N TRP A 87 -6.01 -8.42 3.07
CA TRP A 87 -4.98 -7.44 3.40
C TRP A 87 -5.18 -6.88 4.81
N ILE A 88 -5.25 -7.75 5.81
CA ILE A 88 -5.44 -7.34 7.22
C ILE A 88 -4.10 -7.08 7.92
N LYS A 89 -4.14 -6.21 8.94
CA LYS A 89 -2.98 -5.73 9.73
C LYS A 89 -1.96 -6.83 10.07
N GLN A 90 -2.42 -8.00 10.53
CA GLN A 90 -1.55 -9.12 10.93
C GLN A 90 -0.61 -9.65 9.82
N PHE A 91 -0.98 -9.47 8.55
CA PHE A 91 -0.14 -9.83 7.41
C PHE A 91 0.68 -8.63 6.93
N ILE A 92 0.07 -7.44 6.90
CA ILE A 92 0.75 -6.20 6.49
C ILE A 92 1.96 -5.91 7.38
N GLU A 93 1.86 -6.12 8.68
CA GLU A 93 2.96 -5.90 9.64
C GLU A 93 4.14 -6.86 9.46
N LYS A 94 3.97 -7.94 8.68
CA LYS A 94 5.04 -8.91 8.37
C LYS A 94 5.71 -8.62 7.03
N LEU A 95 5.23 -7.66 6.26
CA LEU A 95 5.79 -7.36 4.96
C LEU A 95 7.22 -6.82 5.11
N PRO A 96 8.18 -7.32 4.31
CA PRO A 96 9.55 -6.85 4.38
C PRO A 96 9.64 -5.46 3.76
N VAL A 97 9.86 -4.42 4.57
CA VAL A 97 10.09 -3.05 4.10
C VAL A 97 11.49 -2.62 4.51
N ILE A 98 12.32 -2.22 3.54
CA ILE A 98 13.65 -1.68 3.83
C ILE A 98 13.50 -0.25 4.36
N GLU A 99 13.98 -0.04 5.58
CA GLU A 99 14.02 1.27 6.23
C GLU A 99 15.09 2.17 5.62
N LYS A 100 14.83 3.48 5.65
CA LYS A 100 15.76 4.50 5.14
C LYS A 100 17.03 4.54 5.99
N ASN A 101 18.18 4.56 5.32
CA ASN A 101 19.50 4.78 5.91
C ASN A 101 20.40 5.57 4.95
N ALA A 102 21.63 5.86 5.37
CA ALA A 102 22.56 6.68 4.58
C ALA A 102 22.97 6.05 3.23
N THR A 103 22.97 4.72 3.10
CA THR A 103 23.42 4.05 1.88
C THR A 103 22.32 3.91 0.83
N ASN A 104 21.06 3.83 1.26
CA ASN A 104 19.91 3.66 0.35
C ASN A 104 19.10 4.95 0.11
N GLU A 105 19.42 6.05 0.78
CA GLU A 105 18.67 7.30 0.72
C GLU A 105 18.47 7.83 -0.71
N ALA A 106 19.51 7.82 -1.54
CA ALA A 106 19.42 8.26 -2.93
C ALA A 106 18.41 7.42 -3.73
N LYS A 107 18.47 6.10 -3.57
CA LYS A 107 17.59 5.15 -4.26
C LYS A 107 16.14 5.29 -3.80
N ILE A 108 15.91 5.44 -2.49
CA ILE A 108 14.59 5.72 -1.92
C ILE A 108 14.01 7.02 -2.50
N LYS A 109 14.82 8.06 -2.64
CA LYS A 109 14.40 9.33 -3.23
C LYS A 109 14.00 9.17 -4.70
N GLU A 110 14.75 8.39 -5.48
CA GLU A 110 14.41 8.09 -6.88
C GLU A 110 13.11 7.29 -7.00
N ILE A 111 12.92 6.26 -6.16
CA ILE A 111 11.68 5.46 -6.10
C ILE A 111 10.49 6.37 -5.77
N LYS A 112 10.62 7.24 -4.75
CA LYS A 112 9.58 8.20 -4.37
C LYS A 112 9.22 9.16 -5.51
N ALA A 113 10.22 9.67 -6.23
CA ALA A 113 10.01 10.58 -7.35
C ALA A 113 9.29 9.88 -8.51
N LEU A 114 9.72 8.66 -8.86
CA LEU A 114 9.10 7.86 -9.91
C LEU A 114 7.64 7.48 -9.58
N ALA A 115 7.37 7.08 -8.33
CA ALA A 115 6.01 6.78 -7.89
C ALA A 115 5.10 8.02 -7.96
N THR A 116 5.61 9.19 -7.56
CA THR A 116 4.89 10.46 -7.67
C THR A 116 4.57 10.78 -9.14
N GLN A 117 5.55 10.56 -10.04
CA GLN A 117 5.36 10.75 -11.47
C GLN A 117 4.31 9.80 -12.05
N ILE A 118 4.31 8.52 -11.65
CA ILE A 118 3.32 7.54 -12.10
C ILE A 118 1.91 7.99 -11.73
N ILE A 119 1.70 8.42 -10.47
CA ILE A 119 0.38 8.90 -10.01
C ILE A 119 -0.09 10.12 -10.81
N ALA A 120 0.79 11.08 -11.05
CA ALA A 120 0.44 12.26 -11.85
C ALA A 120 0.04 11.90 -13.29
N LEU A 121 0.78 11.00 -13.93
CA LEU A 121 0.49 10.54 -15.29
C LEU A 121 -0.80 9.70 -15.37
N GLN A 122 -1.07 8.89 -14.34
CA GLN A 122 -2.30 8.10 -14.25
C GLN A 122 -3.54 8.99 -14.17
N GLN A 123 -3.47 10.12 -13.43
CA GLN A 123 -4.56 11.11 -13.36
C GLN A 123 -4.83 11.78 -14.72
N GLU A 124 -3.83 11.84 -15.59
CA GLU A 124 -3.94 12.32 -16.96
C GLU A 124 -4.35 11.22 -17.97
N ASN A 125 -4.67 10.01 -17.49
CA ASN A 125 -4.97 8.82 -18.31
C ASN A 125 -3.86 8.47 -19.32
N LYS A 126 -2.60 8.69 -18.96
CA LYS A 126 -1.43 8.31 -19.78
C LYS A 126 -1.01 6.87 -19.50
N ASP A 127 -0.38 6.24 -20.49
CA ASP A 127 0.25 4.93 -20.32
C ASP A 127 1.45 5.03 -19.37
N ILE A 128 1.42 4.22 -18.31
CA ILE A 128 2.41 4.18 -17.23
C ILE A 128 3.14 2.83 -17.15
N HIS A 129 2.82 1.83 -17.98
CA HIS A 129 3.33 0.46 -17.82
C HIS A 129 4.86 0.36 -17.83
N ARG A 130 5.52 1.17 -18.65
CA ARG A 130 6.98 1.24 -18.68
C ARG A 130 7.57 1.80 -17.38
N LEU A 131 6.90 2.77 -16.77
CA LEU A 131 7.33 3.38 -15.50
C LEU A 131 7.08 2.44 -14.33
N GLU A 132 5.95 1.73 -14.32
CA GLU A 132 5.66 0.68 -13.34
C GLU A 132 6.72 -0.43 -13.40
N SER A 133 7.04 -0.93 -14.59
CA SER A 133 8.09 -1.95 -14.77
C SER A 133 9.47 -1.46 -14.31
N LYS A 134 9.77 -0.17 -14.54
CA LYS A 134 11.00 0.46 -14.03
C LYS A 134 10.98 0.56 -12.51
N LEU A 135 9.85 0.91 -11.90
CA LEU A 135 9.68 0.99 -10.46
C LEU A 135 9.93 -0.37 -9.81
N ASP A 136 9.33 -1.44 -10.33
CA ASP A 136 9.56 -2.81 -9.85
C ASP A 136 11.04 -3.19 -9.96
N SER A 137 11.68 -2.89 -11.09
CA SER A 137 13.12 -3.15 -11.28
C SER A 137 13.99 -2.43 -10.24
N MET A 138 13.67 -1.17 -9.93
CA MET A 138 14.39 -0.41 -8.90
C MET A 138 14.19 -1.00 -7.51
N ILE A 139 12.99 -1.52 -7.21
CA ILE A 139 12.67 -2.18 -5.96
C ILE A 139 13.41 -3.52 -5.86
N TYR A 140 13.43 -4.35 -6.90
CA TYR A 140 14.21 -5.60 -6.90
C TYR A 140 15.68 -5.35 -6.58
N GLN A 141 16.26 -4.34 -7.21
CA GLN A 141 17.64 -3.95 -6.93
C GLN A 141 17.82 -3.33 -5.53
N LEU A 142 16.78 -2.77 -4.90
CA LEU A 142 16.87 -2.26 -3.52
C LEU A 142 16.95 -3.42 -2.52
N TYR A 143 16.27 -4.52 -2.83
CA TYR A 143 16.28 -5.76 -2.05
C TYR A 143 17.42 -6.71 -2.43
N ASN A 144 18.31 -6.29 -3.35
CA ASN A 144 19.43 -7.09 -3.86
C ASN A 144 19.01 -8.46 -4.43
N LEU A 145 17.84 -8.51 -5.08
CA LEU A 145 17.37 -9.75 -5.70
C LEU A 145 18.24 -10.15 -6.90
N ASN A 146 18.50 -11.44 -7.02
CA ASN A 146 19.21 -12.01 -8.15
C ASN A 146 18.26 -12.32 -9.33
N GLN A 147 18.82 -12.72 -10.47
CA GLN A 147 18.04 -12.95 -11.69
C GLN A 147 17.04 -14.11 -11.55
N ASP A 148 17.40 -15.18 -10.84
CA ASP A 148 16.52 -16.33 -10.65
C ASP A 148 15.33 -15.96 -9.75
N GLU A 149 15.58 -15.17 -8.69
CA GLU A 149 14.54 -14.63 -7.80
C GLU A 149 13.59 -13.69 -8.55
N ILE A 150 14.14 -12.78 -9.37
CA ILE A 150 13.33 -11.88 -10.21
C ILE A 150 12.50 -12.68 -11.21
N ALA A 151 13.09 -13.67 -11.88
CA ALA A 151 12.38 -14.53 -12.82
C ALA A 151 11.25 -15.30 -12.15
N LEU A 152 11.47 -15.82 -10.94
CA LEU A 152 10.43 -16.48 -10.14
C LEU A 152 9.26 -15.54 -9.87
N ILE A 153 9.55 -14.32 -9.40
CA ILE A 153 8.52 -13.30 -9.13
C ILE A 153 7.74 -12.99 -10.41
N GLU A 154 8.41 -12.61 -11.49
CA GLU A 154 7.76 -12.22 -12.76
C GLU A 154 6.95 -13.34 -13.40
N SER A 155 7.44 -14.59 -13.33
CA SER A 155 6.71 -15.75 -13.84
C SER A 155 5.37 -15.97 -13.14
N ALA A 156 5.26 -15.61 -11.85
CA ALA A 156 4.04 -15.73 -11.07
C ALA A 156 2.95 -14.72 -11.47
N PHE A 157 3.30 -13.68 -12.23
CA PHE A 157 2.36 -12.72 -12.82
C PHE A 157 1.99 -13.11 -14.25
N ASN A 158 2.95 -13.62 -15.03
CA ASN A 158 2.71 -14.02 -16.42
C ASN A 158 1.83 -15.28 -16.54
N SER A 159 1.87 -16.16 -15.54
CA SER A 159 1.04 -17.37 -15.48
C SER A 159 -0.38 -17.12 -14.93
N ALA A 160 -0.63 -15.95 -14.35
CA ALA A 160 -1.94 -15.53 -13.85
C ALA A 160 -2.78 -14.79 -14.91
N GLY A 161 -2.68 -15.21 -16.17
CA GLY A 161 -3.52 -14.71 -17.25
C GLY A 161 -4.98 -15.15 -17.05
N GLY A 162 -5.80 -14.25 -16.51
CA GLY A 162 -7.25 -14.43 -16.41
C GLY A 162 -7.91 -13.48 -15.41
N GLY A 163 -7.92 -12.19 -15.69
CA GLY A 163 -8.66 -11.22 -14.87
C GLY A 163 -8.14 -9.80 -15.02
N ALA A 164 -8.21 -9.26 -16.24
CA ALA A 164 -8.36 -7.82 -16.47
C ALA A 164 -9.83 -7.56 -16.81
#